data_AF-A0AAU7CQ46-F1
#
_entry.id   AF-A0AAU7CQ46-F1
#
_cell.length_a   1.000
_cell.length_b   1.000
_cell.length_c   1.000
_cell.angle_alpha   90.00
_cell.angle_beta   90.00
_cell.angle_gamma   90.00
#
_symmetry.space_group_name_H-M   'P 1'
#
loop_
_entity.id
_entity.type
_entity.pdbx_description
1 polymer ?
#
loop_
_entity_poly.entity_id
_entity_poly.type
_entity_poly.pdbx_seq_one_letter_code
_entity_poly.pdbx_strand_id
1 'polypeptide(L)' 'MRHTQRWHAAHHTSGTGPLYQGRFKSFPMQNDEHWLTVSRYMERNALRANLISRAEDWRWGSLWQRRQQVASVTLADA' A
#
# COMPACT_ATOMS: atom_id res chain seq x y z
N MET A 1 9.99 19.09 3.45
CA MET A 1 9.10 18.03 3.99
C MET A 1 8.24 18.56 5.14
N ARG A 2 7.20 19.37 4.83
CA ARG A 2 6.33 19.97 5.88
C ARG A 2 5.40 18.94 6.53
N HIS A 3 4.96 17.92 5.78
CA HIS A 3 4.11 16.87 6.32
C HIS A 3 4.84 16.05 7.40
N THR A 4 6.03 15.53 7.09
CA THR A 4 6.85 14.72 8.01
C THR A 4 7.13 15.48 9.31
N GLN A 5 7.56 16.74 9.24
CA GLN A 5 7.80 17.56 10.43
C GLN A 5 6.54 17.75 11.28
N ARG A 6 5.39 18.05 10.65
CA ARG A 6 4.11 18.17 11.35
C ARG A 6 3.67 16.86 11.99
N TRP A 7 3.86 15.73 11.30
CA TRP A 7 3.52 14.41 11.83
C TRP A 7 4.37 14.09 13.06
N HIS A 8 5.69 14.28 13.00
CA HIS A 8 6.56 14.06 14.17
C HIS A 8 6.22 14.97 15.35
N ALA A 9 5.88 16.24 15.10
CA ALA A 9 5.43 17.15 16.15
C ALA A 9 4.12 16.69 16.80
N ALA A 10 3.14 16.25 15.98
CA ALA A 10 1.84 15.77 16.46
C ALA A 10 1.92 14.43 17.21
N HIS A 11 2.88 13.58 16.87
CA HIS A 11 3.06 12.25 17.47
C HIS A 11 4.22 12.19 18.49
N HIS A 12 4.81 13.34 18.86
CA HIS A 12 5.93 13.44 19.81
C HIS A 12 7.14 12.55 19.46
N THR A 13 7.46 12.42 18.17
CA THR A 13 8.58 11.60 17.64
C THR A 13 9.62 12.44 16.90
N SER A 14 9.77 13.71 17.26
CA SER A 14 10.79 14.58 16.68
C SER A 14 12.19 13.97 16.88
N GLY A 15 12.94 13.79 15.80
CA GLY A 15 14.30 13.24 15.82
C GLY A 15 14.41 11.73 15.61
N THR A 16 13.31 10.99 15.47
CA THR A 16 13.34 9.52 15.28
C THR A 16 13.65 9.06 13.84
N GLY A 17 14.18 9.97 13.01
CA GLY A 17 14.45 9.69 11.60
C GLY A 17 13.26 9.98 10.66
N PRO A 18 13.38 9.61 9.38
CA PRO A 18 12.40 10.00 8.36
C PRO A 18 11.16 9.10 8.35
N LEU A 19 9.96 9.71 8.29
CA LEU A 19 8.69 9.00 8.09
C LEU A 19 8.60 8.28 6.73
N TYR A 20 9.21 8.85 5.69
CA TYR A 20 9.22 8.29 4.34
C TYR A 20 10.64 7.95 3.92
N GLN A 21 10.84 6.75 3.39
CA GLN A 21 12.13 6.32 2.86
C GLN A 21 12.21 6.59 1.36
N GLY A 22 12.91 7.67 0.98
CA GLY A 22 13.13 8.03 -0.42
C GLY A 22 11.90 8.62 -1.12
N ARG A 23 11.97 8.71 -2.45
CA ARG A 23 10.86 9.17 -3.31
C ARG A 23 9.96 7.99 -3.68
N PHE A 24 8.67 8.25 -3.88
CA PHE A 24 7.75 7.25 -4.43
C PHE A 24 8.17 6.87 -5.85
N LYS A 25 7.91 5.61 -6.21
CA LYS A 25 8.10 5.08 -7.55
C LYS A 25 6.82 5.30 -8.37
N SER A 26 6.94 5.81 -9.59
CA SER A 26 5.82 6.04 -10.50
C SER A 26 6.26 5.70 -11.91
N PHE A 27 5.62 4.71 -12.52
CA PHE A 27 5.93 4.24 -13.87
C PHE A 27 4.62 3.98 -14.61
N PRO A 28 4.54 4.30 -15.92
CA PRO A 28 3.37 4.00 -16.73
C PRO A 28 3.20 2.48 -16.88
N MET A 29 1.96 2.01 -16.80
CA MET A 29 1.61 0.65 -17.18
C MET A 29 1.41 0.61 -18.69
N GLN A 30 2.05 -0.35 -19.36
CA GLN A 30 2.20 -0.35 -20.82
C GLN A 30 1.21 -1.29 -21.52
N ASN A 31 0.79 -2.37 -20.86
CA ASN A 31 -0.16 -3.36 -21.39
C ASN A 31 -0.83 -4.16 -20.25
N ASP A 32 -1.81 -4.98 -20.62
CA ASP A 32 -2.58 -5.80 -19.69
C ASP A 32 -1.73 -6.86 -18.99
N GLU A 33 -0.73 -7.46 -19.65
CA GLU A 33 0.16 -8.43 -19.00
C GLU A 33 1.01 -7.77 -17.91
N HIS A 34 1.51 -6.57 -18.16
CA HIS A 34 2.24 -5.77 -17.17
C HIS A 34 1.32 -5.43 -15.99
N TRP A 35 0.09 -5.00 -16.27
CA TRP A 35 -0.91 -4.75 -15.22
C TRP A 35 -1.17 -5.98 -14.34
N LEU A 36 -1.42 -7.14 -14.95
CA LEU A 36 -1.65 -8.39 -14.21
C LEU A 36 -0.43 -8.81 -13.39
N THR A 37 0.77 -8.56 -13.90
CA THR A 37 2.02 -8.85 -13.19
C THR A 37 2.18 -7.97 -11.95
N VAL A 38 1.99 -6.66 -12.09
CA VAL A 38 2.06 -5.72 -10.95
C VAL A 38 0.94 -5.99 -9.94
N SER A 39 -0.28 -6.28 -10.41
CA SER A 39 -1.41 -6.63 -9.56
C SER A 39 -1.13 -7.86 -8.70
N ARG A 40 -0.64 -8.95 -9.32
CA ARG A 40 -0.24 -10.17 -8.58
C ARG A 40 0.91 -9.90 -7.62
N TYR A 41 1.85 -9.04 -7.99
CA TYR A 41 2.94 -8.64 -7.10
C TYR A 41 2.42 -7.92 -5.85
N MET A 42 1.51 -6.96 -6.01
CA MET A 42 0.91 -6.22 -4.89
C MET A 42 0.19 -7.15 -3.92
N GLU A 43 -0.71 -8.01 -4.42
CA GLU A 43 -1.49 -8.91 -3.57
C GLU A 43 -0.64 -9.99 -2.89
N ARG A 44 0.46 -10.43 -3.52
CA ARG A 44 1.38 -11.43 -2.95
C ARG A 44 2.47 -10.82 -2.06
N ASN A 45 2.58 -9.49 -1.97
CA ASN A 45 3.71 -8.86 -1.28
C ASN A 45 3.78 -9.22 0.21
N ALA A 46 2.64 -9.17 0.91
CA ALA A 46 2.57 -9.52 2.32
C ALA A 46 2.90 -11.01 2.58
N LEU A 47 2.45 -11.89 1.68
CA LEU A 47 2.82 -13.31 1.70
C LEU A 47 4.34 -13.49 1.49
N ARG A 48 4.94 -12.81 0.51
CA ARG A 48 6.39 -12.86 0.26
C ARG A 48 7.23 -12.29 1.40
N ALA A 49 6.66 -11.37 2.18
CA ALA A 49 7.27 -10.81 3.39
C ALA A 49 7.08 -11.70 4.62
N ASN A 50 6.47 -12.90 4.49
CA ASN A 50 6.15 -13.83 5.58
C ASN A 50 5.27 -13.22 6.69
N LEU A 51 4.41 -12.26 6.34
CA LEU A 51 3.48 -11.64 7.31
C LEU A 51 2.19 -12.45 7.48
N ILE A 52 1.86 -13.32 6.53
CA ILE A 52 0.61 -14.08 6.43
C ILE A 52 0.86 -15.42 5.73
N SER A 53 -0.04 -16.39 5.96
CA SER A 53 -0.01 -17.73 5.34
C SER A 53 -0.56 -17.78 3.93
N ARG A 54 -1.56 -16.94 3.61
CA ARG A 54 -2.19 -16.86 2.29
C ARG A 54 -2.34 -15.39 1.89
N ALA A 55 -2.28 -15.11 0.59
CA ALA A 55 -2.33 -13.73 0.10
C ALA A 55 -3.65 -13.02 0.48
N GLU A 56 -4.76 -13.75 0.43
CA GLU A 56 -6.10 -13.27 0.79
C GLU A 56 -6.30 -12.98 2.28
N ASP A 57 -5.38 -13.38 3.16
CA ASP A 57 -5.47 -13.11 4.60
C ASP A 57 -5.01 -11.67 4.93
N TRP A 58 -4.42 -10.95 3.97
CA TRP A 58 -3.97 -9.58 4.17
C TRP A 58 -5.13 -8.59 4.22
N ARG A 59 -5.63 -8.28 5.42
CA ARG A 59 -6.79 -7.39 5.64
C ARG A 59 -6.69 -5.99 5.01
N TRP A 60 -5.48 -5.54 4.70
CA TRP A 60 -5.22 -4.23 4.10
C TRP A 60 -5.01 -4.30 2.58
N GLY A 61 -5.23 -5.46 1.95
CA GLY A 61 -5.12 -5.67 0.51
C GLY A 61 -6.46 -5.72 -0.19
N SER A 62 -6.48 -5.38 -1.49
CA SER A 62 -7.72 -5.40 -2.27
C SER A 62 -8.22 -6.82 -2.55
N LEU A 63 -7.34 -7.83 -2.51
CA LEU A 63 -7.75 -9.24 -2.57
C LEU A 63 -8.60 -9.65 -1.37
N TRP A 64 -8.20 -9.29 -0.14
CA TRP A 64 -9.01 -9.54 1.06
C TRP A 64 -10.36 -8.84 0.92
N GLN A 65 -10.38 -7.57 0.50
CA GLN A 65 -11.63 -6.84 0.31
C GLN A 65 -12.57 -7.53 -0.68
N ARG A 66 -12.07 -7.91 -1.87
CA ARG A 66 -12.86 -8.63 -2.90
C ARG A 66 -13.37 -9.97 -2.37
N ARG A 67 -12.57 -10.68 -1.58
CA ARG A 67 -12.97 -11.95 -0.94
C ARG A 67 -14.08 -11.78 0.07
N GLN A 68 -14.12 -10.66 0.79
CA GLN A 68 -15.14 -10.33 1.77
C GLN A 68 -16.41 -9.72 1.15
N GLN A 69 -16.47 -9.56 -0.19
CA GLN A 69 -17.58 -8.91 -0.90
C GLN A 69 -17.90 -7.49 -0.39
N VAL A 70 -16.94 -6.83 0.24
CA VAL A 70 -17.14 -5.45 0.71
C VAL A 70 -17.17 -4.56 -0.52
N ALA A 71 -18.32 -3.89 -0.72
CA ALA A 71 -18.63 -3.04 -1.86
C ALA A 71 -17.48 -2.09 -2.23
N SER A 72 -17.44 -1.69 -3.51
CA SER A 72 -16.50 -0.75 -4.10
C SER A 72 -16.14 0.37 -3.12
N VAL A 73 -14.84 0.48 -2.76
CA VAL A 73 -14.37 1.65 -2.02
C VAL A 73 -14.69 2.86 -2.88
N THR A 74 -15.61 3.69 -2.43
CA THR A 74 -15.81 5.02 -3.02
C THR A 74 -14.53 5.79 -2.71
N LEU A 75 -13.65 5.92 -3.70
CA LEU A 75 -12.57 6.89 -3.62
C LEU A 75 -13.28 8.24 -3.63
N ALA A 76 -13.28 8.94 -2.49
CA ALA A 76 -13.77 10.31 -2.47
C ALA A 76 -12.99 11.10 -3.52
N ASP A 77 -13.70 11.74 -4.44
CA ASP A 77 -13.12 12.53 -5.51
C ASP A 77 -12.15 13.57 -4.92
N ALA A 78 -10.96 13.63 -5.52
CA ALA A 78 -9.85 14.50 -5.12
C ALA A 78 -10.01 15.93 -5.64
#